data_AF-A0A934H6G2-F1
#
_entry.id   AF-A0A934H6G2-F1
#
_cell.length_a   1.000
_cell.length_b   1.000
_cell.length_c   1.000
_cell.angle_alpha   90.00
_cell.angle_beta   90.00
_cell.angle_gamma   90.00
#
_symmetry.space_group_name_H-M   'P 1'
#
loop_
_entity.id
_entity.type
_entity.pdbx_description
1 polymer ?
#
loop_
_entity_poly.entity_id
_entity_poly.type
_entity_poly.pdbx_seq_one_letter_code
_entity_poly.pdbx_strand_id
1 'polypeptide(L)'
;MQTQWKRLTGWIVAAALFIVLAYTPLFAPDQIMDAFAREDSIFETLSPLYLFTCSALFGIAWWRAKTPAAPHRFYWFFRLSLLGLAAVFFVAAAEEVSWGQRVLGIETPNLIKDVNVQDELTLHNLILFQGEDPILPLNFDQLSAGFSLFFGFVLPFGNWFLKRFKLGLDALIPIVPLAVGWLMPLNYVLQKSFMHLFRNFPQLYLHSEMHFSQPIYEIREHNYAFALMVCAAFYFILNFSKTQKQ
;
A
#
# COMPACT_ATOMS: atom_id res chain seq x y z
N MET A 1 25.40 5.89 14.19
CA MET A 1 24.49 6.16 13.05
C MET A 1 24.89 5.41 11.78
N GLN A 2 26.16 5.45 11.36
CA GLN A 2 26.64 4.78 10.13
C GLN A 2 26.34 3.28 10.05
N THR A 3 26.51 2.53 11.15
CA THR A 3 26.20 1.09 11.20
C THR A 3 24.70 0.78 11.09
N GLN A 4 23.84 1.67 11.61
CA GLN A 4 22.39 1.51 11.48
C GLN A 4 21.95 1.77 10.03
N TRP A 5 22.49 2.82 9.40
CA TRP A 5 22.20 3.11 7.99
C TRP A 5 22.66 2.00 7.05
N LYS A 6 23.86 1.44 7.24
CA LYS A 6 24.32 0.28 6.45
C LYS A 6 23.38 -0.93 6.55
N ARG A 7 22.86 -1.22 7.74
CA ARG A 7 21.86 -2.28 7.95
C ARG A 7 20.53 -1.96 7.25
N LEU A 8 20.06 -0.73 7.35
CA LEU A 8 18.83 -0.27 6.72
C LEU A 8 18.91 -0.28 5.18
N THR A 9 20.05 0.06 4.59
CA THR A 9 20.24 -0.05 3.13
C THR A 9 20.10 -1.48 2.63
N GLY A 10 20.65 -2.47 3.36
CA GLY A 10 20.49 -3.88 3.00
C GLY A 10 19.02 -4.32 2.96
N TRP A 11 18.21 -3.86 3.92
CA TRP A 11 16.76 -4.12 3.94
C TRP A 11 16.02 -3.44 2.78
N ILE A 12 16.41 -2.23 2.38
CA ILE A 12 15.81 -1.56 1.22
C ILE A 12 16.12 -2.34 -0.07
N VAL A 13 17.36 -2.81 -0.25
CA VAL A 13 17.75 -3.63 -1.40
C VAL A 13 16.96 -4.94 -1.41
N ALA A 14 16.84 -5.60 -0.26
CA ALA A 14 16.04 -6.82 -0.14
C ALA A 14 14.56 -6.59 -0.48
N ALA A 15 13.97 -5.47 -0.03
CA ALA A 15 12.59 -5.10 -0.36
C ALA A 15 12.43 -4.79 -1.86
N ALA A 16 13.38 -4.11 -2.49
CA ALA A 16 13.37 -3.87 -3.92
C ALA A 16 13.48 -5.17 -4.72
N LEU A 17 14.35 -6.09 -4.29
CA LEU A 17 14.46 -7.42 -4.90
C LEU A 17 13.17 -8.22 -4.74
N PHE A 18 12.52 -8.16 -3.57
CA PHE A 18 11.22 -8.80 -3.37
C PHE A 18 10.17 -8.29 -4.36
N ILE A 19 10.05 -6.97 -4.53
CA ILE A 19 9.12 -6.36 -5.51
C ILE A 19 9.38 -6.85 -6.93
N VAL A 20 10.66 -6.94 -7.33
CA VAL A 20 11.02 -7.44 -8.66
C VAL A 20 10.69 -8.93 -8.79
N LEU A 21 11.00 -9.73 -7.77
CA LEU A 21 10.75 -11.17 -7.77
C LEU A 21 9.26 -11.52 -7.71
N ALA A 22 8.41 -10.66 -7.12
CA ALA A 22 6.97 -10.85 -7.10
C ALA A 22 6.34 -10.89 -8.51
N TYR A 23 7.02 -10.37 -9.54
CA TYR A 23 6.60 -10.45 -10.94
C TYR A 23 7.00 -11.76 -11.65
N THR A 24 7.81 -12.61 -11.02
CA THR A 24 8.24 -13.89 -11.62
C THR A 24 7.11 -14.87 -11.95
N PRO A 25 5.98 -14.94 -11.21
CA PRO A 25 4.86 -15.80 -11.59
C PRO A 25 4.32 -15.50 -12.99
N LEU A 26 4.52 -14.27 -13.52
CA LEU A 26 4.09 -13.90 -14.88
C LEU A 26 4.65 -14.78 -16.00
N PHE A 27 5.74 -15.48 -15.72
CA PHE A 27 6.44 -16.37 -16.65
C PHE A 27 6.30 -17.85 -16.29
N ALA A 28 5.51 -18.16 -15.27
CA ALA A 28 5.30 -19.51 -14.78
C ALA A 28 4.07 -20.17 -15.46
N PRO A 29 3.95 -21.50 -15.41
CA PRO A 29 2.74 -22.21 -15.84
C PRO A 29 1.49 -21.75 -15.10
N ASP A 30 0.33 -21.94 -15.72
CA ASP A 30 -1.00 -21.49 -15.25
C ASP A 30 -1.25 -21.82 -13.77
N GLN A 31 -0.92 -23.05 -13.34
CA GLN A 31 -1.07 -23.46 -11.94
C GLN A 31 -0.32 -22.58 -10.93
N ILE A 32 0.89 -22.14 -11.28
CA ILE A 32 1.69 -21.26 -10.42
C ILE A 32 1.18 -19.84 -10.52
N MET A 33 0.84 -19.34 -11.71
CA MET A 33 0.25 -18.02 -11.87
C MET A 33 -1.03 -17.89 -11.04
N ASP A 34 -1.92 -18.87 -11.14
CA ASP A 34 -3.20 -18.90 -10.44
C ASP A 34 -3.03 -18.92 -8.92
N ALA A 35 -2.10 -19.72 -8.43
CA ALA A 35 -1.81 -19.79 -7.00
C ALA A 35 -1.33 -18.45 -6.43
N PHE A 36 -0.69 -17.61 -7.24
CA PHE A 36 -0.13 -16.33 -6.80
C PHE A 36 -1.02 -15.12 -7.08
N ALA A 37 -1.69 -15.06 -8.23
CA ALA A 37 -2.28 -13.82 -8.75
C ALA A 37 -3.73 -13.94 -9.28
N ARG A 38 -4.39 -15.10 -9.12
CA ARG A 38 -5.85 -15.18 -9.33
C ARG A 38 -6.59 -14.53 -8.16
N GLU A 39 -7.88 -14.25 -8.32
CA GLU A 39 -8.75 -13.91 -7.18
C GLU A 39 -8.68 -14.99 -6.08
N ASP A 40 -8.78 -14.56 -4.83
CA ASP A 40 -8.60 -15.31 -3.58
C ASP A 40 -7.26 -16.08 -3.50
N SER A 41 -6.18 -15.52 -4.05
CA SER A 41 -4.85 -16.16 -4.09
C SER A 41 -3.87 -15.64 -3.04
N ILE A 42 -2.60 -16.07 -3.12
CA ILE A 42 -1.54 -15.72 -2.17
C ILE A 42 -1.35 -14.19 -2.08
N PHE A 43 -1.30 -13.48 -3.21
CA PHE A 43 -1.03 -12.04 -3.19
C PHE A 43 -2.17 -11.25 -2.58
N GLU A 44 -3.41 -11.56 -2.95
CA GLU A 44 -4.61 -10.96 -2.39
C GLU A 44 -4.71 -11.22 -0.88
N THR A 45 -4.35 -12.43 -0.41
CA THR A 45 -4.35 -12.76 1.03
C THR A 45 -3.26 -12.00 1.81
N LEU A 46 -2.12 -11.71 1.18
CA LEU A 46 -0.99 -11.02 1.84
C LEU A 46 -1.18 -9.51 1.93
N SER A 47 -1.81 -8.90 0.92
CA SER A 47 -2.12 -7.45 0.86
C SER A 47 -2.79 -6.91 2.13
N PRO A 48 -3.91 -7.46 2.64
CA PRO A 48 -4.56 -6.99 3.86
C PRO A 48 -3.69 -7.20 5.09
N LEU A 49 -2.88 -8.27 5.16
CA LEU A 49 -1.95 -8.47 6.28
C LEU A 49 -0.91 -7.35 6.37
N TYR A 50 -0.39 -6.89 5.22
CA TYR A 50 0.52 -5.75 5.17
C TYR A 50 -0.16 -4.44 5.58
N LEU A 51 -1.40 -4.22 5.13
CA LEU A 51 -2.17 -3.02 5.47
C LEU A 51 -2.59 -2.99 6.96
N PHE A 52 -3.02 -4.13 7.53
CA PHE A 52 -3.26 -4.25 8.98
C PHE A 52 -1.98 -4.00 9.78
N THR A 53 -0.82 -4.45 9.28
CA THR A 53 0.47 -4.15 9.90
C THR A 53 0.77 -2.64 9.86
N CYS A 54 0.50 -1.96 8.74
CA CYS A 54 0.60 -0.50 8.66
C CYS A 54 -0.29 0.19 9.71
N SER A 55 -1.56 -0.23 9.78
CA SER A 55 -2.54 0.29 10.75
C SER A 55 -2.04 0.14 12.18
N ALA A 56 -1.59 -1.06 12.56
CA ALA A 56 -1.06 -1.34 13.88
C ALA A 56 0.17 -0.49 14.20
N LEU A 57 1.14 -0.36 13.27
CA LEU A 57 2.34 0.45 13.48
C LEU A 57 2.03 1.93 13.69
N PHE A 58 1.12 2.50 12.90
CA PHE A 58 0.70 3.90 13.07
C PHE A 58 -0.17 4.10 14.33
N GLY A 59 -1.01 3.14 14.70
CA GLY A 59 -1.78 3.15 15.95
C GLY A 59 -0.86 3.10 17.18
N ILE A 60 0.16 2.24 17.15
CA ILE A 60 1.18 2.18 18.21
C ILE A 60 2.01 3.48 18.23
N ALA A 61 2.36 4.05 17.07
CA ALA A 61 3.05 5.33 17.00
C ALA A 61 2.21 6.47 17.61
N TRP A 62 0.90 6.51 17.33
CA TRP A 62 -0.02 7.46 17.95
C TRP A 62 -0.09 7.31 19.48
N TRP A 63 -0.14 6.07 19.98
CA TRP A 63 -0.14 5.76 21.41
C TRP A 63 1.18 6.17 22.09
N ARG A 64 2.31 5.96 21.42
CA ARG A 64 3.67 6.27 21.95
C ARG A 64 4.08 7.72 21.78
N ALA A 65 3.42 8.48 20.91
CA ALA A 65 3.71 9.90 20.72
C ALA A 65 3.40 10.68 22.01
N LYS A 66 4.43 11.00 22.79
CA LYS A 66 4.30 11.79 24.03
C LYS A 66 4.02 13.26 23.72
N THR A 67 3.19 13.90 24.54
CA THR A 67 2.99 15.35 24.47
C THR A 67 4.28 16.05 24.87
N PRO A 68 4.86 16.91 24.01
CA PRO A 68 6.08 17.63 24.36
C PRO A 68 5.83 18.58 25.54
N ALA A 69 6.84 18.75 26.39
CA ALA A 69 6.77 19.61 27.59
C ALA A 69 6.47 21.09 27.23
N ALA A 70 6.89 21.53 26.04
CA ALA A 70 6.42 22.77 25.41
C ALA A 70 5.56 22.38 24.20
N PRO A 71 4.22 22.60 24.24
CA PRO A 71 3.35 22.23 23.14
C PRO A 71 3.70 23.04 21.89
N HIS A 72 4.21 22.37 20.86
CA HIS A 72 4.27 22.95 19.53
C HIS A 72 2.84 23.09 18.99
N ARG A 73 2.52 24.24 18.38
CA ARG A 73 1.16 24.57 17.88
C ARG A 73 0.53 23.50 16.98
N PHE A 74 1.34 22.66 16.33
CA PHE A 74 0.89 21.62 15.40
C PHE A 74 0.93 20.19 15.96
N TYR A 75 1.31 20.00 17.22
CA TYR A 75 1.44 18.66 17.81
C TYR A 75 0.14 17.84 17.76
N TRP A 76 -1.00 18.47 18.02
CA TRP A 76 -2.31 17.80 17.93
C TRP A 76 -2.64 17.36 16.51
N PHE A 77 -2.35 18.20 15.50
CA PHE A 77 -2.52 17.82 14.09
C PHE A 77 -1.65 16.62 13.73
N PHE A 78 -0.40 16.61 14.19
CA PHE A 78 0.49 15.46 14.00
C PHE A 78 -0.06 14.17 14.63
N ARG A 79 -0.54 14.21 15.88
CA ARG A 79 -1.19 13.05 16.49
C ARG A 79 -2.42 12.60 15.72
N LEU A 80 -3.29 13.54 15.33
CA LEU A 80 -4.49 13.22 14.55
C LEU A 80 -4.12 12.60 13.21
N SER A 81 -3.02 13.03 12.57
CA SER A 81 -2.55 12.42 11.33
C SER A 81 -2.07 10.97 11.52
N LEU A 82 -1.40 10.64 12.64
CA LEU A 82 -1.02 9.26 12.96
C LEU A 82 -2.25 8.37 13.16
N LEU A 83 -3.24 8.85 13.90
CA LEU A 83 -4.49 8.13 14.12
C LEU A 83 -5.28 8.00 12.81
N GLY A 84 -5.33 9.06 12.01
CA GLY A 84 -5.97 9.07 10.69
C GLY A 84 -5.34 8.05 9.75
N LEU A 85 -4.01 7.96 9.69
CA LEU A 85 -3.33 6.94 8.90
C LEU A 85 -3.62 5.53 9.43
N ALA A 86 -3.62 5.32 10.74
CA ALA A 86 -4.00 4.04 11.32
C ALA A 86 -5.41 3.61 10.89
N ALA A 87 -6.37 4.55 10.91
CA ALA A 87 -7.73 4.31 10.45
C ALA A 87 -7.83 4.06 8.94
N VAL A 88 -7.16 4.87 8.11
CA VAL A 88 -7.15 4.68 6.64
C VAL A 88 -6.58 3.32 6.26
N PHE A 89 -5.46 2.90 6.86
CA PHE A 89 -4.88 1.57 6.60
C PHE A 89 -5.76 0.43 7.14
N PHE A 90 -6.47 0.64 8.25
CA PHE A 90 -7.42 -0.35 8.76
C PHE A 90 -8.59 -0.53 7.81
N VAL A 91 -9.19 0.57 7.36
CA VAL A 91 -10.29 0.54 6.39
C VAL A 91 -9.83 -0.11 5.10
N ALA A 92 -8.69 0.30 4.54
CA ALA A 92 -8.14 -0.33 3.34
C ALA A 92 -7.95 -1.85 3.53
N ALA A 93 -7.36 -2.29 4.64
CA ALA A 93 -7.18 -3.71 4.92
C ALA A 93 -8.51 -4.46 5.11
N ALA A 94 -9.50 -3.82 5.74
CA ALA A 94 -10.82 -4.40 5.96
C ALA A 94 -11.59 -4.52 4.65
N GLU A 95 -11.50 -3.53 3.76
CA GLU A 95 -12.07 -3.59 2.41
C GLU A 95 -11.52 -4.79 1.63
N GLU A 96 -10.21 -5.01 1.64
CA GLU A 96 -9.56 -6.18 0.97
C GLU A 96 -10.02 -7.55 1.50
N VAL A 97 -10.59 -7.64 2.71
CA VAL A 97 -11.13 -8.90 3.28
C VAL A 97 -12.64 -8.85 3.48
N SER A 98 -13.31 -7.95 2.77
CA SER A 98 -14.76 -7.78 2.81
C SER A 98 -15.30 -7.57 4.22
N TRP A 99 -14.57 -6.82 5.04
CA TRP A 99 -14.86 -6.58 6.46
C TRP A 99 -14.99 -7.87 7.29
N GLY A 100 -14.37 -8.97 6.83
CA GLY A 100 -14.49 -10.29 7.44
C GLY A 100 -15.81 -11.00 7.13
N GLN A 101 -16.61 -10.49 6.19
CA GLN A 101 -17.90 -11.05 5.80
C GLN A 101 -17.83 -12.54 5.50
N ARG A 102 -16.86 -12.97 4.69
CA ARG A 102 -16.65 -14.37 4.29
C ARG A 102 -16.35 -15.26 5.51
N VAL A 103 -15.52 -14.78 6.43
CA VAL A 103 -15.10 -15.51 7.64
C VAL A 103 -16.22 -15.57 8.69
N LEU A 104 -17.00 -14.49 8.81
CA LEU A 104 -18.06 -14.37 9.82
C LEU A 104 -19.42 -14.87 9.31
N GLY A 105 -19.51 -15.32 8.05
CA GLY A 105 -20.75 -15.80 7.44
C GLY A 105 -21.83 -14.72 7.36
N ILE A 106 -21.44 -13.46 7.21
CA ILE A 106 -22.37 -12.34 7.11
C ILE A 106 -22.93 -12.29 5.69
N GLU A 107 -24.25 -12.25 5.54
CA GLU A 107 -24.88 -12.07 4.23
C GLU A 107 -24.84 -10.61 3.76
N THR A 108 -24.72 -10.41 2.46
CA THR A 108 -24.73 -9.08 1.83
C THR A 108 -26.12 -8.45 2.00
N PRO A 109 -26.22 -7.26 2.60
CA PRO A 109 -27.50 -6.59 2.78
C PRO A 109 -28.19 -6.35 1.43
N ASN A 110 -29.49 -6.62 1.36
CA ASN A 110 -30.30 -6.37 0.15
C ASN A 110 -30.23 -4.89 -0.34
N LEU A 111 -29.87 -3.95 0.54
CA LEU A 111 -29.75 -2.52 0.22
C LEU A 111 -28.62 -2.20 -0.77
N ILE A 112 -27.58 -3.05 -0.83
CA ILE A 112 -26.40 -2.82 -1.69
C ILE A 112 -26.26 -3.85 -2.82
N LYS A 113 -27.07 -4.91 -2.85
CA LYS A 113 -27.01 -5.97 -3.87
C LYS A 113 -27.12 -5.44 -5.29
N ASP A 114 -28.02 -4.49 -5.53
CA ASP A 114 -28.28 -3.96 -6.88
C ASP A 114 -27.13 -3.08 -7.43
N VAL A 115 -26.22 -2.63 -6.55
CA VAL A 115 -25.12 -1.73 -6.90
C VAL A 115 -23.74 -2.33 -6.60
N ASN A 116 -23.68 -3.57 -6.14
CA ASN A 116 -22.47 -4.29 -5.81
C ASN A 116 -22.19 -5.39 -6.85
N VAL A 117 -20.98 -5.41 -7.42
CA VAL A 117 -20.65 -6.32 -8.53
C VAL A 117 -20.27 -7.74 -8.08
N GLN A 118 -19.95 -7.95 -6.80
CA GLN A 118 -19.47 -9.23 -6.27
C GLN A 118 -20.26 -9.70 -5.03
N ASP A 119 -21.42 -9.10 -4.76
CA ASP A 119 -22.23 -9.34 -3.56
C ASP A 119 -21.38 -9.27 -2.27
N GLU A 120 -20.60 -8.22 -2.05
CA GLU A 120 -19.80 -8.03 -0.83
C GLU A 120 -20.09 -6.71 -0.10
N LEU A 121 -19.72 -6.61 1.18
CA LEU A 121 -19.85 -5.39 1.99
C LEU A 121 -18.85 -4.29 1.62
N THR A 122 -17.96 -4.54 0.67
CA THR A 122 -16.88 -3.64 0.29
C THR A 122 -17.38 -2.47 -0.55
N LEU A 123 -16.89 -1.29 -0.23
CA LEU A 123 -17.11 -0.07 -0.99
C LEU A 123 -16.43 -0.16 -2.36
N HIS A 124 -15.29 -0.83 -2.49
CA HIS A 124 -14.62 -0.98 -3.79
C HIS A 124 -15.42 -1.82 -4.81
N ASN A 125 -16.40 -2.63 -4.35
CA ASN A 125 -17.25 -3.45 -5.21
C ASN A 125 -18.53 -2.72 -5.62
N LEU A 126 -18.69 -1.45 -5.24
CA LEU A 126 -19.76 -0.63 -5.77
C LEU A 126 -19.42 -0.22 -7.21
N ILE A 127 -20.41 -0.24 -8.11
CA ILE A 127 -20.28 0.15 -9.53
C ILE A 127 -19.57 1.50 -9.70
N LEU A 128 -19.80 2.45 -8.78
CA LEU A 128 -19.17 3.78 -8.77
C LEU A 128 -17.63 3.72 -8.77
N PHE A 129 -17.04 2.69 -8.18
CA PHE A 129 -15.59 2.54 -8.04
C PHE A 129 -14.95 1.58 -9.06
N GLN A 130 -15.72 1.15 -10.08
CA GLN A 130 -15.23 0.33 -11.18
C GLN A 130 -14.59 1.15 -12.31
N GLY A 131 -14.73 2.48 -12.28
CA GLY A 131 -14.18 3.39 -13.29
C GLY A 131 -15.03 3.51 -14.55
N GLU A 132 -16.25 2.97 -14.54
CA GLU A 132 -17.20 3.02 -15.66
C GLU A 132 -18.08 4.29 -15.66
N ASP A 133 -18.07 5.05 -14.56
CA ASP A 133 -18.84 6.29 -14.46
C ASP A 133 -18.29 7.38 -15.41
N PRO A 134 -19.10 7.91 -16.34
CA PRO A 134 -18.64 8.86 -17.36
C PRO A 134 -18.35 10.27 -16.81
N ILE A 135 -18.85 10.60 -15.62
CA ILE A 135 -18.66 11.92 -14.98
C ILE A 135 -17.44 11.87 -14.06
N LEU A 136 -17.28 10.78 -13.31
CA LEU A 136 -16.21 10.61 -12.35
C LEU A 136 -15.70 9.16 -12.38
N PRO A 137 -14.79 8.81 -13.32
CA PRO A 137 -14.30 7.45 -13.52
C PRO A 137 -13.30 7.07 -12.41
N LEU A 138 -13.79 6.98 -11.18
CA LEU A 138 -13.02 6.53 -10.04
C LEU A 138 -12.88 5.02 -10.12
N ASN A 139 -11.63 4.58 -10.11
CA ASN A 139 -11.27 3.18 -10.03
C ASN A 139 -10.46 2.97 -8.75
N PHE A 140 -10.87 2.01 -7.92
CA PHE A 140 -10.25 1.80 -6.60
C PHE A 140 -8.76 1.45 -6.72
N ASP A 141 -8.38 0.67 -7.73
CA ASP A 141 -6.99 0.34 -8.05
C ASP A 141 -6.14 1.57 -8.38
N GLN A 142 -6.74 2.57 -9.05
CA GLN A 142 -6.07 3.83 -9.35
C GLN A 142 -5.96 4.71 -8.10
N LEU A 143 -6.98 4.70 -7.25
CA LEU A 143 -6.97 5.39 -5.97
C LEU A 143 -5.90 4.81 -5.03
N SER A 144 -5.83 3.49 -4.91
CA SER A 144 -4.85 2.78 -4.07
C SER A 144 -3.42 3.02 -4.57
N ALA A 145 -3.18 2.95 -5.89
CA ALA A 145 -1.90 3.28 -6.50
C ALA A 145 -1.53 4.75 -6.30
N GLY A 146 -2.49 5.67 -6.49
CA GLY A 146 -2.32 7.11 -6.29
C GLY A 146 -1.97 7.46 -4.85
N PHE A 147 -2.69 6.88 -3.88
CA PHE A 147 -2.38 7.00 -2.46
C PHE A 147 -0.99 6.47 -2.15
N SER A 148 -0.64 5.28 -2.63
CA SER A 148 0.65 4.63 -2.38
C SER A 148 1.82 5.47 -2.90
N LEU A 149 1.72 5.96 -4.15
CA LEU A 149 2.72 6.86 -4.75
C LEU A 149 2.78 8.19 -4.00
N PHE A 150 1.64 8.77 -3.64
CA PHE A 150 1.61 10.04 -2.94
C PHE A 150 2.24 9.92 -1.55
N PHE A 151 1.72 9.04 -0.71
CA PHE A 151 2.17 8.88 0.67
C PHE A 151 3.60 8.33 0.76
N GLY A 152 3.91 7.32 -0.05
CA GLY A 152 5.21 6.65 -0.05
C GLY A 152 6.32 7.45 -0.72
N PHE A 153 6.04 8.24 -1.76
CA PHE A 153 7.07 8.90 -2.56
C PHE A 153 6.89 10.42 -2.70
N VAL A 154 5.77 10.90 -3.23
CA VAL A 154 5.57 12.33 -3.55
C VAL A 154 5.64 13.18 -2.29
N LEU A 155 5.00 12.74 -1.21
CA LEU A 155 4.97 13.42 0.07
C LEU A 155 6.36 13.52 0.72
N PRO A 156 7.14 12.44 0.90
CA PRO A 156 8.49 12.55 1.44
C PRO A 156 9.45 13.30 0.52
N PHE A 157 9.30 13.19 -0.81
CA PHE A 157 10.07 13.97 -1.77
C PHE A 157 9.76 15.46 -1.66
N GLY A 158 8.48 15.81 -1.61
CA GLY A 158 8.00 17.17 -1.41
C GLY A 158 8.48 17.75 -0.08
N ASN A 159 8.41 16.99 1.02
CA ASN A 159 8.95 17.42 2.31
C ASN A 159 10.47 17.64 2.26
N TRP A 160 11.23 16.75 1.62
CA TRP A 160 12.67 16.94 1.41
C TRP A 160 12.98 18.22 0.63
N PHE A 161 12.18 18.52 -0.39
CA PHE A 161 12.30 19.75 -1.18
C PHE A 161 11.93 21.01 -0.37
N LEU A 162 10.78 21.00 0.31
CA LEU A 162 10.27 22.13 1.10
C LEU A 162 11.14 22.47 2.31
N LYS A 163 11.82 21.48 2.90
CA LYS A 163 12.80 21.71 3.99
C LYS A 163 13.95 22.62 3.57
N ARG A 164 14.31 22.68 2.28
CA ARG A 164 15.30 23.63 1.74
C ARG A 164 14.88 25.09 1.95
N PHE A 165 13.57 25.33 2.01
CA PHE A 165 12.95 26.63 2.24
C PHE A 165 12.44 26.81 3.67
N LYS A 166 12.83 25.92 4.61
CA LYS A 166 12.37 25.93 6.02
C LYS A 166 10.85 25.72 6.18
N LEU A 167 10.18 25.10 5.21
CA LEU A 167 8.72 24.82 5.20
C LEU A 167 8.40 23.32 5.36
N GLY A 168 9.09 22.62 6.27
CA GLY A 168 8.88 21.19 6.47
C GLY A 168 7.45 20.82 6.89
N LEU A 169 6.93 19.71 6.36
CA LEU A 169 5.60 19.16 6.67
C LEU A 169 5.65 18.14 7.82
N ASP A 170 6.83 17.76 8.28
CA ASP A 170 7.06 16.76 9.32
C ASP A 170 6.53 17.14 10.71
N ALA A 171 6.17 18.41 10.91
CA ALA A 171 5.46 18.87 12.10
C ALA A 171 3.93 18.63 12.05
N LEU A 172 3.38 18.30 10.88
CA LEU A 172 1.94 18.12 10.66
C LEU A 172 1.57 16.67 10.38
N ILE A 173 2.43 15.94 9.67
CA ILE A 173 2.17 14.57 9.22
C ILE A 173 3.43 13.71 9.33
N PRO A 174 3.31 12.40 9.57
CA PRO A 174 4.45 11.50 9.54
C PRO A 174 5.01 11.38 8.13
N ILE A 175 6.30 11.69 7.99
CA ILE A 175 7.01 11.56 6.71
C ILE A 175 7.83 10.27 6.76
N VAL A 176 7.50 9.32 5.89
CA VAL A 176 8.26 8.08 5.73
C VAL A 176 9.62 8.36 5.07
N PRO A 177 10.65 7.52 5.25
CA PRO A 177 11.96 7.79 4.66
C PRO A 177 11.93 7.72 3.12
N LEU A 178 12.36 8.80 2.45
CA LEU A 178 12.37 8.90 0.99
C LEU A 178 13.14 7.76 0.30
N ALA A 179 14.18 7.22 0.93
CA ALA A 179 14.94 6.09 0.39
C ALA A 179 14.08 4.83 0.20
N VAL A 180 13.14 4.57 1.12
CA VAL A 180 12.16 3.48 1.00
C VAL A 180 11.04 3.86 0.02
N GLY A 181 10.70 5.16 -0.02
CA GLY A 181 9.70 5.68 -0.94
C GLY A 181 9.93 5.37 -2.42
N TRP A 182 11.19 5.19 -2.84
CA TRP A 182 11.55 4.79 -4.20
C TRP A 182 11.01 3.41 -4.63
N LEU A 183 10.59 2.57 -3.68
CA LEU A 183 9.92 1.30 -3.99
C LEU A 183 8.59 1.52 -4.75
N MET A 184 7.89 2.65 -4.50
CA MET A 184 6.61 2.96 -5.15
C MET A 184 6.75 3.22 -6.67
N PRO A 185 7.60 4.17 -7.12
CA PRO A 185 7.82 4.37 -8.54
C PRO A 185 8.52 3.17 -9.21
N LEU A 186 9.35 2.41 -8.49
CA LEU A 186 9.91 1.15 -9.01
C LEU A 186 8.78 0.19 -9.41
N ASN A 187 7.86 -0.09 -8.49
CA ASN A 187 6.71 -0.96 -8.75
C ASN A 187 5.84 -0.43 -9.90
N TYR A 188 5.59 0.88 -9.94
CA TYR A 188 4.84 1.52 -11.03
C TYR A 188 5.51 1.30 -12.41
N VAL A 189 6.83 1.51 -12.48
CA VAL A 189 7.59 1.33 -13.72
C VAL A 189 7.59 -0.14 -14.14
N LEU A 190 7.75 -1.08 -13.21
CA LEU A 190 7.67 -2.52 -13.51
C LEU A 190 6.30 -2.89 -14.08
N GLN A 191 5.22 -2.47 -13.42
CA GLN A 191 3.86 -2.69 -13.90
C GLN A 191 3.67 -2.18 -15.33
N LYS A 192 4.02 -0.91 -15.60
CA LYS A 192 3.87 -0.34 -16.95
C LYS A 192 4.76 -1.04 -17.98
N SER A 193 5.94 -1.49 -17.58
CA SER A 193 6.87 -2.22 -18.44
C SER A 193 6.31 -3.59 -18.83
N PHE A 194 5.75 -4.37 -17.88
CA PHE A 194 5.11 -5.65 -18.19
C PHE A 194 3.82 -5.50 -19.01
N MET A 195 2.99 -4.49 -18.72
CA MET A 195 1.83 -4.15 -19.54
C MET A 195 2.25 -3.86 -20.99
N HIS A 196 3.33 -3.10 -21.19
CA HIS A 196 3.85 -2.80 -22.51
C HIS A 196 4.47 -4.05 -23.17
N LEU A 197 5.21 -4.86 -22.42
CA LEU A 197 5.85 -6.08 -22.90
C LEU A 197 4.82 -7.05 -23.48
N PHE A 198 3.81 -7.45 -22.73
CA PHE A 198 2.83 -8.44 -23.20
C PHE A 198 1.87 -7.87 -24.23
N ARG A 199 1.61 -6.56 -24.23
CA ARG A 199 0.87 -5.93 -25.32
C ARG A 199 1.59 -6.03 -26.67
N ASN A 200 2.91 -5.86 -26.68
CA ASN A 200 3.70 -5.91 -27.92
C ASN A 200 4.19 -7.33 -28.28
N PHE A 201 4.31 -8.20 -27.28
CA PHE A 201 4.80 -9.57 -27.42
C PHE A 201 3.86 -10.54 -26.69
N PRO A 202 2.60 -10.69 -27.16
CA PRO A 202 1.59 -11.51 -26.47
C PRO A 202 1.99 -12.97 -26.33
N GLN A 203 2.81 -13.51 -27.24
CA GLN A 203 3.34 -14.86 -27.19
C GLN A 203 4.25 -15.15 -25.99
N LEU A 204 4.72 -14.12 -25.28
CA LEU A 204 5.51 -14.28 -24.05
C LEU A 204 4.63 -14.57 -22.83
N TYR A 205 3.34 -14.26 -22.91
CA TYR A 205 2.38 -14.54 -21.86
C TYR A 205 1.76 -15.92 -22.11
N LEU A 206 1.95 -16.83 -21.15
CA LEU A 206 1.68 -18.26 -21.36
C LEU A 206 0.30 -18.70 -20.85
N HIS A 207 -0.37 -17.88 -20.04
CA HIS A 207 -1.62 -18.26 -19.40
C HIS A 207 -2.76 -18.36 -20.43
N SER A 208 -3.51 -19.47 -20.37
CA SER A 208 -4.56 -19.79 -21.34
C SER A 208 -5.83 -18.95 -21.22
N GLU A 209 -6.34 -18.76 -20.00
CA GLU A 209 -7.67 -18.14 -19.77
C GLU A 209 -7.62 -16.69 -19.25
N MET A 210 -6.69 -16.37 -18.36
CA MET A 210 -6.58 -15.07 -17.70
C MET A 210 -5.91 -14.04 -18.63
N HIS A 211 -6.47 -12.84 -18.76
CA HIS A 211 -5.80 -11.78 -19.52
C HIS A 211 -4.63 -11.19 -18.71
N PHE A 212 -3.49 -10.91 -19.35
CA PHE A 212 -2.24 -10.48 -18.69
C PHE A 212 -2.38 -9.24 -17.80
N SER A 213 -3.40 -8.41 -18.01
CA SER A 213 -3.63 -7.22 -17.18
C SER A 213 -4.01 -7.57 -15.74
N GLN A 214 -4.86 -8.58 -15.54
CA GLN A 214 -5.35 -8.97 -14.22
C GLN A 214 -4.21 -9.33 -13.25
N PRO A 215 -3.32 -10.30 -13.55
CA PRO A 215 -2.26 -10.66 -12.62
C PRO A 215 -1.23 -9.54 -12.46
N ILE A 216 -1.03 -8.68 -13.48
CA ILE A 216 -0.14 -7.52 -13.36
C ILE A 216 -0.70 -6.48 -12.37
N TYR A 217 -2.01 -6.26 -12.37
CA TYR A 217 -2.67 -5.36 -11.43
C TYR A 217 -2.63 -5.92 -10.01
N GLU A 218 -2.92 -7.22 -9.86
CA GLU A 218 -2.83 -7.93 -8.58
C GLU A 218 -1.42 -7.85 -7.97
N ILE A 219 -0.39 -8.20 -8.73
CA ILE A 219 1.01 -8.11 -8.28
C ILE A 219 1.39 -6.67 -7.92
N ARG A 220 0.91 -5.69 -8.69
CA ARG A 220 1.19 -4.27 -8.42
C ARG A 220 0.58 -3.86 -7.07
N GLU A 221 -0.66 -4.23 -6.77
CA GLU A 221 -1.34 -3.88 -5.52
C GLU A 221 -0.69 -4.54 -4.32
N HIS A 222 -0.41 -5.83 -4.42
CA HIS A 222 0.40 -6.56 -3.46
C HIS A 222 1.73 -5.86 -3.15
N ASN A 223 2.48 -5.50 -4.18
CA ASN A 223 3.77 -4.81 -4.02
C ASN A 223 3.62 -3.42 -3.40
N TYR A 224 2.53 -2.69 -3.68
CA TYR A 224 2.26 -1.41 -3.02
C TYR A 224 1.95 -1.59 -1.54
N ALA A 225 1.08 -2.52 -1.17
CA ALA A 225 0.78 -2.85 0.22
C ALA A 225 2.05 -3.25 0.99
N PHE A 226 2.89 -4.11 0.39
CA PHE A 226 4.18 -4.48 0.94
C PHE A 226 5.10 -3.27 1.13
N ALA A 227 5.28 -2.44 0.10
CA ALA A 227 6.15 -1.26 0.17
C ALA A 227 5.66 -0.25 1.23
N LEU A 228 4.34 -0.10 1.40
CA LEU A 228 3.74 0.74 2.43
C LEU A 228 4.05 0.20 3.83
N MET A 229 3.97 -1.12 4.03
CA MET A 229 4.37 -1.76 5.28
C MET A 229 5.84 -1.53 5.59
N VAL A 230 6.73 -1.66 4.59
CA VAL A 230 8.17 -1.37 4.77
C VAL A 230 8.36 0.11 5.14
N CYS A 231 7.65 1.05 4.50
CA CYS A 231 7.68 2.47 4.85
C CYS A 231 7.23 2.71 6.30
N ALA A 232 6.12 2.11 6.73
CA ALA A 232 5.59 2.22 8.09
C ALA A 232 6.57 1.63 9.12
N ALA A 233 7.17 0.46 8.83
CA ALA A 233 8.14 -0.18 9.70
C ALA A 233 9.40 0.67 9.86
N PHE A 234 9.94 1.22 8.77
CA PHE A 234 11.09 2.12 8.83
C PHE A 234 10.78 3.40 9.59
N TYR A 235 9.63 4.03 9.33
CA TYR A 235 9.17 5.18 10.09
C TYR A 235 9.11 4.86 11.59
N PHE A 236 8.50 3.73 11.95
CA PHE A 236 8.38 3.31 13.34
C PHE A 236 9.75 3.05 13.98
N ILE A 237 10.65 2.33 13.31
CA ILE A 237 11.98 2.01 13.82
C ILE A 237 12.77 3.28 14.10
N LEU A 238 12.80 4.21 13.14
CA LEU A 238 13.59 5.43 13.24
C LEU A 238 13.09 6.38 14.34
N ASN A 239 11.78 6.41 14.61
CA ASN A 239 11.17 7.35 15.53
C ASN A 239 10.88 6.76 16.92
N PHE A 240 10.69 5.44 17.04
CA PHE A 240 10.16 4.81 18.26
C PHE A 240 10.93 3.58 18.75
N SER A 241 11.90 3.01 18.02
CA SER A 241 12.66 1.83 18.50
C SER A 241 13.77 2.17 19.50
N LYS A 242 14.13 3.45 19.64
CA LYS A 242 15.02 3.88 20.72
C LYS A 242 14.16 4.10 21.95
N THR A 243 14.12 3.08 22.82
CA THR A 243 14.04 3.33 24.26
C THR A 243 15.19 4.28 24.57
N GLN A 244 14.90 5.58 24.61
CA GLN A 244 15.75 6.51 25.33
C GLN A 244 15.73 5.99 26.77
N LYS A 245 16.74 5.20 27.11
CA LYS A 245 17.17 5.08 28.50
C LYS A 245 17.48 6.50 28.93
N GLN A 246 16.49 7.14 29.55
CA GLN A 246 16.73 8.22 30.48
C GLN A 246 17.49 7.65 31.67
#